data_AF-A0A7R9C1X2-F1
#
_entry.id   AF-A0A7R9C1X2-F1
#
_cell.length_a   1.000
_cell.length_b   1.000
_cell.length_c   1.000
_cell.angle_alpha   90.00
_cell.angle_beta   90.00
_cell.angle_gamma   90.00
#
_symmetry.space_group_name_H-M   'P 1'
#
loop_
_entity.id
_entity.type
_entity.pdbx_description
1 polymer ?
#
loop_
_entity_poly.entity_id
_entity_poly.type
_entity_poly.pdbx_seq_one_letter_code
_entity_poly.pdbx_strand_id
1 'polypeptide(L)'
;MLFMTDYRLVIAMVTGPDDWKIDENKPPRIPWSCCKKDDTAGPECITVSKLTSVHRTGCLSKITDLFYDNLGTIGGFALALLFIEILGVASG
;
A
#
# COMPACT_ATOMS: atom_id res chain seq x y z
N MET A 1 11.73 -17.15 -4.71
CA MET A 1 10.30 -17.40 -4.96
C MET A 1 9.54 -16.49 -4.01
N LEU A 2 9.13 -15.30 -4.48
CA LEU A 2 8.42 -14.31 -3.67
C LEU A 2 6.99 -14.81 -3.46
N PHE A 3 6.71 -15.31 -2.26
CA PHE A 3 5.38 -15.75 -1.88
C PHE A 3 4.47 -14.53 -1.65
N MET A 4 3.61 -14.27 -2.64
CA MET A 4 2.43 -13.43 -2.56
C MET A 4 1.32 -14.14 -1.75
N THR A 5 1.49 -14.31 -0.44
CA THR A 5 0.49 -14.99 0.41
C THR A 5 -0.38 -14.07 1.28
N ASP A 6 -0.17 -12.76 1.25
CA ASP A 6 -1.01 -11.82 2.00
C ASP A 6 -1.38 -10.59 1.15
N TYR A 7 -2.37 -10.75 0.26
CA TYR A 7 -3.00 -9.66 -0.52
C TYR A 7 -3.80 -8.67 0.35
N ARG A 8 -3.73 -8.78 1.68
CA ARG A 8 -4.28 -7.80 2.59
C ARG A 8 -3.21 -6.74 2.80
N LEU A 9 -3.25 -5.69 1.99
CA LEU A 9 -2.57 -4.44 2.31
C LEU A 9 -3.24 -3.87 3.57
N VAL A 10 -2.52 -4.03 4.66
CA VAL A 10 -2.89 -3.65 6.03
C VAL A 10 -2.34 -2.22 6.23
N ILE A 11 -3.03 -1.25 5.63
CA ILE A 11 -2.57 0.13 5.41
C ILE A 11 -3.64 1.13 5.79
N ALA A 12 -3.24 2.33 6.22
CA ALA A 12 -4.14 3.47 6.32
C ALA A 12 -3.86 4.42 5.15
N MET A 13 -4.70 4.32 4.11
CA MET A 13 -4.81 5.30 3.02
C MET A 13 -3.50 5.57 2.26
N VAL A 14 -3.35 6.72 1.58
CA VAL A 14 -2.25 6.95 0.61
C VAL A 14 -0.95 7.23 1.36
N THR A 15 -0.96 8.20 2.26
CA THR A 15 0.22 8.61 3.04
C THR A 15 0.15 8.14 4.49
N GLY A 16 -1.04 8.05 5.06
CA GLY A 16 -1.25 7.60 6.44
C GLY A 16 -2.64 7.94 6.99
N PRO A 17 -2.87 7.75 8.30
CA PRO A 17 -4.16 8.03 8.94
C PRO A 17 -4.56 9.52 8.90
N ASP A 18 -3.60 10.42 8.68
CA ASP A 18 -3.85 11.87 8.57
C ASP A 18 -4.65 12.25 7.31
N ASP A 19 -4.69 11.38 6.29
CA ASP A 19 -5.50 11.58 5.08
C ASP A 19 -7.01 11.71 5.38
N TRP A 20 -7.47 11.28 6.57
CA TRP A 20 -8.88 11.37 7.00
C TRP A 20 -9.23 12.68 7.73
N LYS A 21 -8.30 13.61 7.89
CA LYS A 21 -8.50 14.93 8.50
C LYS A 21 -9.12 15.92 7.51
N ILE A 22 -10.29 15.59 6.96
CA ILE A 22 -10.94 16.38 5.89
C ILE A 22 -11.61 17.67 6.43
N ASP A 23 -11.91 17.72 7.73
CA ASP A 23 -12.58 18.86 8.39
C ASP A 23 -11.99 19.06 9.80
N GLU A 24 -11.37 20.22 10.06
CA GLU A 24 -10.79 20.57 11.36
C GLU A 24 -11.85 20.67 12.48
N ASN A 25 -13.13 20.87 12.11
CA ASN A 25 -14.24 21.01 13.05
C ASN A 25 -14.97 19.70 13.33
N LYS A 26 -14.56 18.58 12.72
CA LYS A 26 -15.14 17.25 12.96
C LYS A 26 -14.06 16.25 13.34
N PRO A 27 -14.36 15.30 14.24
CA PRO A 27 -13.43 14.21 14.50
C PRO A 27 -13.21 13.41 13.21
N PRO A 28 -11.96 13.22 12.74
CA PRO A 28 -11.63 12.32 11.63
C PRO A 28 -12.33 10.98 11.80
N ARG A 29 -13.04 10.55 10.74
CA ARG A 29 -13.67 9.23 10.70
C ARG A 29 -12.81 8.31 9.86
N ILE A 30 -12.08 7.43 10.52
CA ILE A 30 -11.24 6.45 9.86
C ILE A 30 -12.09 5.20 9.56
N PRO A 31 -12.06 4.64 8.34
CA PRO A 31 -12.77 3.40 8.03
C PRO A 31 -12.24 2.22 8.83
N TRP A 32 -13.13 1.31 9.15
CA TRP A 32 -12.83 0.04 9.83
C TRP A 32 -11.77 -0.80 9.12
N SER A 33 -11.64 -0.69 7.79
CA SER A 33 -10.62 -1.40 7.01
C SER A 33 -9.18 -0.95 7.30
N CYS A 34 -9.00 0.23 7.90
CA CYS A 34 -7.69 0.76 8.29
C CYS A 34 -7.29 0.40 9.73
N CYS A 35 -8.13 -0.37 10.44
CA CYS A 35 -7.92 -0.78 11.83
C CYS A 35 -7.16 -2.12 11.91
N LYS A 36 -6.31 -2.24 12.93
CA LYS A 36 -5.56 -3.47 13.22
C LYS A 36 -6.52 -4.60 13.62
N LYS A 37 -6.33 -5.78 13.05
CA LYS A 37 -7.18 -6.97 13.27
C LYS A 37 -7.26 -7.46 14.71
N ASP A 38 -6.27 -7.15 15.55
CA ASP A 38 -6.25 -7.60 16.94
C ASP A 38 -7.16 -6.78 17.85
N ASP A 39 -7.70 -5.67 17.35
CA ASP A 39 -8.73 -4.97 18.09
C ASP A 39 -10.07 -5.64 17.84
N THR A 40 -10.67 -6.15 18.91
CA THR A 40 -12.13 -6.25 19.14
C THR A 40 -12.85 -4.90 19.00
N ALA A 41 -12.32 -3.97 18.20
CA ALA A 41 -12.85 -2.64 17.98
C ALA A 41 -14.10 -2.78 17.13
N GLY A 42 -15.23 -2.71 17.81
CA GLY A 42 -16.40 -2.07 17.26
C GLY A 42 -16.12 -0.59 16.91
N PRO A 43 -17.09 0.31 17.01
CA PRO A 43 -16.98 1.69 16.50
C PRO A 43 -15.84 2.55 17.08
N GLU A 44 -15.04 2.05 18.03
CA GLU A 44 -13.98 2.80 18.73
C GLU A 44 -12.76 3.16 17.88
N CYS A 45 -12.34 2.33 16.93
CA CYS A 45 -11.21 2.65 16.04
C CYS A 45 -11.53 3.81 15.07
N ILE A 46 -12.81 4.12 14.90
CA ILE A 46 -13.32 5.20 14.04
C ILE A 46 -13.05 6.57 14.66
N THR A 47 -12.87 6.63 15.99
CA THR A 47 -12.57 7.85 16.73
C THR A 47 -11.06 8.04 16.93
N VAL A 48 -10.54 9.15 16.41
CA VAL A 48 -9.14 9.62 16.42
C VAL A 48 -8.39 9.53 17.76
N SER A 49 -9.11 9.36 18.87
CA SER A 49 -8.55 9.27 20.22
C SER A 49 -7.63 8.06 20.41
N LYS A 50 -7.61 7.08 19.49
CA LYS A 50 -6.72 5.92 19.51
C LYS A 50 -5.97 5.76 18.18
N LEU A 51 -5.02 6.64 17.85
CA LEU A 51 -4.09 6.45 16.71
C LEU A 51 -3.24 5.16 16.79
N THR A 52 -3.24 4.48 17.93
CA THR A 52 -2.52 3.22 18.17
C THR A 52 -3.19 2.01 17.54
N SER A 53 -4.52 2.03 17.38
CA SER A 53 -5.33 0.96 16.77
C SER A 53 -5.38 1.02 15.24
N VAL A 54 -4.81 2.05 14.62
CA VAL A 54 -4.82 2.27 13.17
C VAL A 54 -3.48 1.88 12.56
N HIS A 55 -3.49 1.38 11.32
CA HIS A 55 -2.26 1.21 10.54
C HIS A 55 -1.59 2.56 10.31
N ARG A 56 -0.31 2.67 10.65
CA ARG A 56 0.44 3.93 10.43
C ARG A 56 1.05 4.02 9.04
N THR A 57 1.18 2.88 8.36
CA THR A 57 1.79 2.80 7.05
C THR A 57 0.78 3.14 5.98
N GLY A 58 1.10 4.13 5.16
CA GLY A 58 0.37 4.44 3.93
C GLY A 58 0.65 3.44 2.81
N CYS A 59 -0.29 3.34 1.88
CA CYS A 59 -0.21 2.55 0.67
C CYS A 59 1.00 2.94 -0.17
N LEU A 60 1.20 4.26 -0.34
CA LEU A 60 2.21 4.78 -1.23
C LEU A 60 3.61 4.36 -0.77
N SER A 61 3.92 4.55 0.52
CA SER A 61 5.20 4.12 1.08
C SER A 61 5.43 2.62 0.89
N LYS A 62 4.41 1.79 1.12
CA LYS A 62 4.56 0.35 0.99
C LYS A 62 4.74 -0.10 -0.46
N ILE A 63 4.01 0.51 -1.38
CA ILE A 63 4.15 0.23 -2.81
C ILE A 63 5.52 0.72 -3.29
N THR A 64 5.95 1.92 -2.90
CA THR A 64 7.27 2.42 -3.28
C THR A 64 8.37 1.52 -2.75
N ASP A 65 8.29 1.08 -1.50
CA ASP A 65 9.27 0.15 -0.93
C ASP A 65 9.30 -1.16 -1.72
N LEU A 66 8.13 -1.73 -2.03
CA LEU A 66 8.04 -2.92 -2.88
C LEU A 66 8.64 -2.69 -4.27
N PHE A 67 8.42 -1.52 -4.87
CA PHE A 67 9.03 -1.17 -6.14
C PHE A 67 10.56 -1.06 -6.02
N TYR A 68 11.06 -0.33 -5.03
CA TYR A 68 12.49 -0.15 -4.79
C TYR A 68 13.21 -1.48 -4.50
N ASP A 69 12.63 -2.33 -3.65
CA ASP A 69 13.19 -3.64 -3.30
C ASP A 69 13.19 -4.61 -4.49
N ASN A 70 12.27 -4.42 -5.45
CA ASN A 70 12.15 -5.26 -6.64
C ASN A 70 12.63 -4.57 -7.92
N LEU A 71 13.29 -3.40 -7.83
CA LEU A 71 13.75 -2.65 -9.00
C LEU A 71 14.63 -3.49 -9.92
N GLY A 72 15.52 -4.32 -9.34
CA GLY A 72 16.37 -5.23 -10.11
C GLY A 72 15.55 -6.27 -10.90
N THR A 73 14.55 -6.86 -10.27
CA THR A 73 13.67 -7.85 -10.90
C THR A 73 12.81 -7.21 -11.99
N ILE A 74 12.16 -6.08 -11.67
CA ILE A 74 11.29 -5.36 -12.61
C ILE A 74 12.11 -4.84 -13.80
N GLY A 75 13.27 -4.25 -13.54
CA GLY A 75 14.18 -3.76 -14.56
C GLY A 75 14.71 -4.89 -15.46
N GLY A 76 15.03 -6.05 -14.88
CA GLY A 76 15.44 -7.23 -15.64
C GLY A 76 14.35 -7.74 -16.57
N PHE A 77 13.10 -7.84 -16.09
CA PHE A 77 11.96 -8.21 -16.93
C PHE A 77 11.72 -7.19 -18.05
N ALA A 78 11.78 -5.90 -17.74
CA ALA A 78 11.61 -4.85 -18.73
C ALA A 78 12.67 -4.93 -19.84
N LEU A 79 13.94 -5.14 -19.48
CA LEU A 79 15.04 -5.29 -20.44
C LEU A 79 14.86 -6.54 -21.33
N ALA A 80 14.43 -7.65 -20.73
CA ALA A 80 14.18 -8.88 -21.46
C ALA A 80 13.06 -8.73 -22.50
N LEU A 81 11.97 -8.06 -22.13
CA LEU A 81 10.87 -7.74 -23.06
C LEU A 81 11.35 -6.85 -24.20
N LEU A 82 12.11 -5.80 -23.87
CA LEU A 82 12.68 -4.87 -24.86
C LEU A 82 13.60 -5.60 -25.86
N PHE A 83 14.39 -6.55 -25.38
CA PHE A 83 15.24 -7.37 -26.24
C PHE A 83 14.43 -8.25 -27.22
N ILE A 84 13.35 -8.87 -26.75
CA ILE A 84 12.46 -9.69 -27.59
C ILE A 84 11.76 -8.82 -28.64
N GLU A 85 11.30 -7.62 -28.25
CA GLU A 85 10.68 -6.66 -29.17
C GLU A 85 11.65 -6.25 -30.28
N ILE A 86 12.91 -5.96 -29.95
CA ILE A 86 13.94 -5.61 -30.94
C ILE A 86 14.22 -6.77 -31.89
N LEU A 87 14.34 -8.00 -31.38
CA LEU A 87 14.54 -9.18 -32.22
C LEU A 87 13.34 -9.44 -33.15
N GLY A 88 12.12 -9.23 -32.66
CA GLY A 88 10.90 -9.34 -33.45
C GLY A 88 10.87 -8.34 -34.61
N VAL A 89 11.22 -7.08 -34.35
CA VAL A 89 11.32 -6.04 -35.39
C VAL A 89 12.45 -6.32 -36.39
N ALA A 90 13.59 -6.81 -35.93
CA ALA A 90 14.75 -7.06 -36.79
C ALA A 90 14.60 -8.30 -37.69
N SER A 91 13.74 -9.26 -37.31
CA SER A 91 13.52 -10.51 -38.03
C SER A 91 12.22 -10.55 -38.86
N GLY A 92 11.40 -9.49 -38.76
CA GLY A 92 10.17 -9.28 -39.51
C GLY A 92 10.36 -8.47 -40.79
#